data_AF-A0A7C9RF59-F1
#
_entry.id   AF-A0A7C9RF59-F1
#
_cell.length_a   1.000
_cell.length_b   1.000
_cell.length_c   1.000
_cell.angle_alpha   90.00
_cell.angle_beta   90.00
_cell.angle_gamma   90.00
#
_symmetry.space_group_name_H-M   'P 1'
#
loop_
_entity.id
_entity.type
_entity.pdbx_description
1 polymer ?
#
loop_
_entity_poly.entity_id
_entity_poly.type
_entity_poly.pdbx_seq_one_letter_code
_entity_poly.pdbx_strand_id
1 'polypeptide(L)'
;MSSRNLLLAVFLVAMASVPFVAGEFWMRLIMQIMIFGLLALSTDLLLGHAGLFSLCHASFFAVSAYVTAILHVRHGFGTAVAAPVGILAGTVLALIFAVAVRTRGVYFILITLAFGYIVWGVTYRWASFTGGDNGVTNVPLPSIGPWHVNDVTSYYYVVLI
;
A
#
# COMPACT_ATOMS: atom_id res chain seq x y z
N MET A 1 30.76 15.38 5.84
CA MET A 1 29.47 14.66 5.83
C MET A 1 29.61 13.47 6.78
N SER A 2 28.66 13.26 7.70
CA SER A 2 28.69 12.09 8.60
C SER A 2 28.66 10.79 7.78
N SER A 3 29.35 9.73 8.22
CA SER A 3 29.38 8.42 7.55
C SER A 3 27.97 7.88 7.26
N ARG A 4 27.00 8.20 8.11
CA ARG A 4 25.57 7.87 7.90
C ARG A 4 24.98 8.56 6.67
N ASN A 5 25.25 9.85 6.49
CA ASN A 5 24.71 10.62 5.37
C ASN A 5 25.32 10.14 4.05
N LEU A 6 26.58 9.68 4.08
CA LEU A 6 27.24 9.10 2.91
C LEU A 6 26.61 7.75 2.54
N LEU A 7 26.32 6.88 3.51
CA LEU A 7 25.62 5.62 3.27
C LEU A 7 24.22 5.83 2.67
N LEU A 8 23.46 6.78 3.21
CA LEU A 8 22.13 7.11 2.69
C LEU A 8 22.20 7.65 1.26
N ALA A 9 23.17 8.54 0.97
CA ALA A 9 23.37 9.06 -0.38
C ALA A 9 23.73 7.95 -1.37
N VAL A 10 24.64 7.03 -0.99
CA VAL A 10 25.01 5.89 -1.83
C VAL A 10 23.81 4.98 -2.09
N PHE A 11 23.00 4.70 -1.06
CA PHE A 11 21.80 3.89 -1.21
C PHE A 11 20.77 4.53 -2.16
N LEU A 12 20.52 5.84 -2.00
CA LEU A 12 19.59 6.57 -2.87
C LEU A 12 20.08 6.62 -4.32
N VAL A 13 21.37 6.85 -4.54
CA VAL A 13 21.97 6.82 -5.88
C VAL A 13 21.87 5.41 -6.49
N ALA A 14 22.13 4.36 -5.70
CA ALA A 14 21.97 2.99 -6.16
C ALA A 14 20.53 2.69 -6.60
N MET A 15 19.52 3.07 -5.80
CA MET A 15 18.10 2.91 -6.16
C MET A 15 17.71 3.74 -7.38
N ALA A 16 18.13 5.00 -7.45
CA ALA A 16 17.87 5.84 -8.63
C ALA A 16 18.52 5.28 -9.91
N SER A 17 19.62 4.52 -9.79
CA SER A 17 20.31 3.92 -10.93
C SER A 17 19.68 2.61 -11.44
N VAL A 18 18.75 2.01 -10.70
CA VAL A 18 18.13 0.72 -11.03
C VAL A 18 17.56 0.66 -12.45
N PRO A 19 16.79 1.65 -12.94
CA PRO A 19 16.19 1.57 -14.27
C PRO A 19 17.20 1.52 -15.44
N PHE A 20 18.45 1.93 -15.21
CA PHE A 20 19.48 1.94 -16.25
C PHE A 20 20.22 0.60 -16.36
N VAL A 21 20.12 -0.26 -15.34
CA VAL A 21 20.90 -1.50 -15.22
C VAL A 21 19.98 -2.73 -15.15
N ALA A 22 18.78 -2.57 -14.57
CA ALA A 22 17.84 -3.65 -14.34
C ALA A 22 16.83 -3.78 -15.48
N GLY A 23 16.52 -5.01 -15.88
CA GLY A 23 15.42 -5.30 -16.81
C GLY A 23 14.03 -5.07 -16.19
N GLU A 24 13.00 -4.99 -17.03
CA GLU A 24 11.62 -4.65 -16.62
C GLU A 24 11.09 -5.56 -15.50
N PHE A 25 11.37 -6.87 -15.57
CA PHE A 25 10.99 -7.82 -14.52
C PHE A 25 11.53 -7.41 -13.14
N TRP A 26 12.82 -7.08 -13.08
CA TRP A 26 13.48 -6.69 -11.83
C TRP A 26 12.97 -5.35 -11.32
N MET A 27 12.67 -4.39 -12.22
CA MET A 27 12.04 -3.13 -11.82
C MET A 27 10.67 -3.37 -11.18
N ARG A 28 9.81 -4.21 -11.78
CA ARG A 28 8.50 -4.54 -11.21
C ARG A 28 8.61 -5.23 -9.85
N LEU A 29 9.57 -6.14 -9.71
CA LEU A 29 9.84 -6.80 -8.44
C LEU A 29 10.31 -5.81 -7.37
N ILE A 30 11.22 -4.90 -7.72
CA ILE A 30 11.72 -3.88 -6.79
C ILE A 30 10.60 -2.92 -6.37
N MET A 31 9.74 -2.48 -7.30
CA MET A 31 8.57 -1.66 -6.94
C MET A 31 7.66 -2.39 -5.94
N GLN A 32 7.43 -3.69 -6.14
CA GLN A 32 6.65 -4.50 -5.21
C GLN A 32 7.33 -4.57 -3.83
N ILE A 33 8.65 -4.76 -3.79
CA ILE A 33 9.43 -4.74 -2.54
C ILE A 33 9.30 -3.38 -1.84
N MET A 34 9.34 -2.26 -2.58
CA MET A 34 9.21 -0.92 -2.02
C MET A 34 7.81 -0.68 -1.43
N ILE A 35 6.76 -1.10 -2.14
CA ILE A 35 5.37 -0.98 -1.67
C ILE A 35 5.15 -1.81 -0.39
N PHE A 36 5.60 -3.08 -0.36
CA PHE A 36 5.51 -3.90 0.84
C PHE A 36 6.45 -3.43 1.96
N GLY A 37 7.59 -2.84 1.61
CA GLY A 37 8.50 -2.17 2.55
C GLY A 37 7.82 -1.00 3.24
N LEU A 38 7.08 -0.16 2.50
CA LEU A 38 6.29 0.93 3.07
C LEU A 38 5.20 0.41 4.02
N LEU A 39 4.56 -0.72 3.69
CA LEU A 39 3.61 -1.40 4.58
C LEU A 39 4.28 -1.95 5.85
N ALA A 40 5.48 -2.51 5.72
CA ALA A 40 6.26 -2.97 6.86
C ALA A 40 6.66 -1.79 7.77
N LEU A 41 7.09 -0.67 7.19
CA LEU A 41 7.41 0.55 7.93
C LEU A 41 6.19 1.12 8.65
N SER A 42 5.00 1.12 8.04
CA SER A 42 3.78 1.58 8.74
C SER A 42 3.42 0.70 9.94
N THR A 43 3.66 -0.61 9.82
CA THR A 43 3.50 -1.56 10.94
C THR A 43 4.55 -1.34 12.02
N ASP A 44 5.81 -1.08 11.63
CA ASP A 44 6.91 -0.77 12.54
C ASP A 44 6.68 0.56 13.29
N LEU A 45 6.04 1.56 12.68
CA LEU A 45 5.68 2.77 13.41
C LEU A 45 4.76 2.46 14.60
N LEU A 46 3.76 1.60 14.42
CA LEU A 46 2.85 1.18 15.49
C LEU A 46 3.54 0.27 16.51
N LEU A 47 4.34 -0.68 16.06
CA LEU A 47 5.04 -1.61 16.95
C LEU A 47 6.19 -0.93 17.71
N GLY A 48 7.08 -0.25 16.99
CA GLY A 48 8.30 0.36 17.50
C GLY A 48 8.07 1.63 18.33
N HIS A 49 7.04 2.44 18.03
CA HIS A 49 6.78 3.67 18.79
C HIS A 49 5.64 3.54 19.80
N ALA A 50 4.58 2.80 19.47
CA ALA A 50 3.42 2.64 20.37
C ALA A 50 3.42 1.32 21.15
N GLY A 51 4.30 0.37 20.83
CA GLY A 51 4.34 -0.95 21.48
C GLY A 51 3.14 -1.83 21.12
N LEU A 52 2.42 -1.52 20.05
CA LEU A 52 1.18 -2.18 19.65
C LEU A 52 1.43 -3.15 18.49
N PHE A 53 1.46 -4.44 18.78
CA PHE A 53 1.56 -5.48 17.77
C PHE A 53 0.20 -5.74 17.10
N SER A 54 -0.08 -5.07 15.98
CA SER A 54 -1.35 -5.16 15.25
C SER A 54 -1.22 -6.02 13.98
N LEU A 55 -2.09 -7.03 13.86
CA LEU A 55 -2.11 -7.97 12.73
C LEU A 55 -3.10 -7.59 11.61
N CYS A 56 -3.81 -6.46 11.72
CA CYS A 56 -4.76 -6.01 10.69
C CYS A 56 -4.19 -5.00 9.68
N HIS A 57 -2.89 -4.68 9.70
CA HIS A 57 -2.33 -3.64 8.82
C HIS A 57 -2.59 -3.89 7.33
N ALA A 58 -2.55 -5.16 6.92
CA ALA A 58 -2.89 -5.57 5.56
C ALA A 58 -4.32 -5.21 5.16
N SER A 59 -5.26 -5.09 6.11
CA SER A 59 -6.64 -4.67 5.85
C SER A 59 -6.76 -3.23 5.41
N PHE A 60 -6.00 -2.31 6.02
CA PHE A 60 -6.00 -0.91 5.61
C PHE A 60 -5.42 -0.76 4.20
N PHE A 61 -4.31 -1.46 3.95
CA PHE A 61 -3.70 -1.52 2.62
C PHE A 61 -4.68 -2.09 1.57
N ALA A 62 -5.34 -3.20 1.88
CA ALA A 62 -6.31 -3.84 0.99
C ALA A 62 -7.49 -2.92 0.67
N VAL A 63 -8.13 -2.30 1.68
CA VAL A 63 -9.29 -1.42 1.45
C VAL A 63 -8.91 -0.20 0.63
N SER A 64 -7.78 0.45 0.93
CA SER A 64 -7.29 1.56 0.11
C SER A 64 -7.01 1.14 -1.34
N ALA A 65 -6.33 0.02 -1.54
CA ALA A 65 -6.02 -0.50 -2.88
C ALA A 65 -7.27 -0.87 -3.67
N TYR A 66 -8.22 -1.59 -3.07
CA TYR A 66 -9.47 -1.98 -3.74
C TYR A 66 -10.32 -0.77 -4.10
N VAL A 67 -10.46 0.22 -3.21
CA VAL A 67 -11.24 1.43 -3.50
C VAL A 67 -10.62 2.21 -4.65
N THR A 68 -9.29 2.40 -4.64
CA THR A 68 -8.59 3.07 -5.75
C THR A 68 -8.71 2.29 -7.06
N ALA A 69 -8.54 0.96 -7.03
CA ALA A 69 -8.64 0.11 -8.22
C ALA A 69 -10.06 0.09 -8.80
N ILE A 70 -11.10 -0.01 -7.96
CA ILE A 70 -12.50 -0.01 -8.38
C ILE A 70 -12.88 1.34 -8.99
N LEU A 71 -12.48 2.46 -8.38
CA LEU A 71 -12.73 3.80 -8.92
C LEU A 71 -12.07 4.00 -10.28
N HIS A 72 -10.85 3.49 -10.46
CA HIS A 72 -10.17 3.53 -11.75
C HIS A 72 -10.87 2.66 -12.80
N VAL A 73 -11.04 1.36 -12.51
CA VAL A 73 -11.42 0.36 -13.51
C VAL A 73 -12.91 0.39 -13.81
N ARG A 74 -13.77 0.56 -12.80
CA ARG A 74 -15.22 0.48 -12.97
C ARG A 74 -15.88 1.83 -13.17
N HIS A 75 -15.29 2.90 -12.62
CA HIS A 75 -15.88 4.24 -12.65
C HIS A 75 -15.08 5.24 -13.51
N GLY A 76 -13.90 4.86 -14.01
CA GLY A 76 -13.10 5.70 -14.91
C GLY A 76 -12.51 6.95 -14.25
N PHE A 77 -12.48 7.03 -12.92
CA PHE A 77 -11.84 8.16 -12.24
C PHE A 77 -10.32 8.10 -12.41
N GLY A 78 -9.70 9.25 -12.66
CA GLY A 78 -8.23 9.37 -12.72
C GLY A 78 -7.57 9.23 -11.34
N THR A 79 -6.26 9.03 -11.33
CA THR A 79 -5.49 8.74 -10.09
C THR A 79 -5.56 9.88 -9.09
N ALA A 80 -5.62 11.12 -9.57
CA ALA A 80 -5.76 12.30 -8.73
C ALA A 80 -7.00 12.27 -7.80
N VAL A 81 -8.08 11.59 -8.21
CA VAL A 81 -9.30 11.43 -7.39
C VAL A 81 -9.32 10.07 -6.72
N ALA A 82 -8.98 9.00 -7.45
CA ALA A 82 -9.07 7.64 -6.95
C ALA A 82 -8.08 7.35 -5.79
N ALA A 83 -6.88 7.94 -5.80
CA ALA A 83 -5.89 7.72 -4.75
C ALA A 83 -6.28 8.39 -3.41
N PRO A 84 -6.65 9.69 -3.36
CA PRO A 84 -7.13 10.30 -2.11
C PRO A 84 -8.37 9.61 -1.55
N VAL A 85 -9.31 9.19 -2.40
CA VAL A 85 -10.51 8.47 -1.92
C VAL A 85 -10.16 7.10 -1.35
N GLY A 86 -9.18 6.40 -1.94
CA GLY A 86 -8.65 5.15 -1.35
C GLY A 86 -7.96 5.38 0.00
N ILE A 87 -7.17 6.44 0.13
CA ILE A 87 -6.54 6.83 1.41
C ILE A 87 -7.61 7.12 2.46
N LEU A 88 -8.62 7.92 2.10
CA LEU A 88 -9.75 8.23 2.98
C LEU A 88 -10.50 6.97 3.41
N ALA A 89 -10.76 6.02 2.50
CA ALA A 89 -11.43 4.77 2.84
C ALA A 89 -10.63 3.92 3.86
N GLY A 90 -9.31 3.79 3.67
CA GLY A 90 -8.43 3.11 4.63
C GLY A 90 -8.38 3.84 5.97
N THR A 91 -8.41 5.18 5.95
CA THR A 91 -8.41 6.02 7.16
C THR A 91 -9.71 5.85 7.95
N VAL A 92 -10.86 5.84 7.26
CA VAL A 92 -12.17 5.56 7.88
C VAL A 92 -12.18 4.16 8.49
N LEU A 93 -11.61 3.16 7.81
CA LEU A 93 -11.48 1.82 8.38
C LEU A 93 -10.61 1.81 9.64
N ALA A 94 -9.49 2.54 9.65
CA ALA A 94 -8.64 2.68 10.83
C ALA A 94 -9.38 3.34 12.01
N LEU A 95 -10.21 4.35 11.76
CA LEU A 95 -11.06 4.96 12.79
C LEU A 95 -12.06 3.96 13.37
N ILE A 96 -12.66 3.10 12.54
CA ILE A 96 -13.56 2.04 13.01
C ILE A 96 -12.78 1.03 13.88
N PHE A 97 -11.58 0.64 13.47
CA PHE A 97 -10.76 -0.32 14.20
C PHE A 97 -10.07 0.27 15.44
N ALA A 98 -10.09 1.60 15.61
CA ALA A 98 -9.49 2.28 16.77
C ALA A 98 -10.06 1.80 18.12
N VAL A 99 -11.26 1.17 18.13
CA VAL A 99 -11.81 0.52 19.32
C VAL A 99 -10.87 -0.55 19.91
N ALA A 100 -10.07 -1.24 19.08
CA ALA A 100 -9.12 -2.25 19.52
C ALA A 100 -8.05 -1.66 20.44
N VAL A 101 -7.69 -0.38 20.29
CA VAL A 101 -6.67 0.29 21.11
C VAL A 101 -7.04 0.35 22.60
N ARG A 102 -8.32 0.13 22.94
CA ARG A 102 -8.76 0.00 24.34
C ARG A 102 -8.33 -1.32 24.99
N THR A 103 -7.95 -2.32 24.21
CA THR A 103 -7.44 -3.60 24.68
C THR A 103 -5.91 -3.59 24.77
N ARG A 104 -5.32 -4.51 25.53
CA ARG A 104 -3.86 -4.57 25.74
C ARG A 104 -3.34 -6.00 25.62
N GLY A 105 -2.05 -6.12 25.29
CA GLY A 105 -1.34 -7.39 25.22
C GLY A 105 -1.97 -8.36 24.21
N VAL A 106 -2.14 -9.61 24.62
CA VAL A 106 -2.63 -10.69 23.74
C VAL A 106 -4.03 -10.39 23.18
N TYR A 107 -4.90 -9.74 23.95
CA TYR A 107 -6.25 -9.38 23.49
C TYR A 107 -6.23 -8.41 22.30
N PHE A 108 -5.27 -7.48 22.27
CA PHE A 108 -5.09 -6.55 21.15
C PHE A 108 -4.68 -7.29 19.87
N ILE A 109 -3.80 -8.28 20.01
CA ILE A 109 -3.34 -9.11 18.88
C ILE A 109 -4.53 -9.93 18.33
N LEU A 110 -5.31 -10.57 19.20
CA LEU A 110 -6.43 -11.41 18.79
C LEU A 110 -7.56 -10.61 18.12
N ILE A 111 -7.91 -9.44 18.66
CA ILE A 111 -8.97 -8.60 18.05
C ILE A 111 -8.52 -8.02 16.71
N THR A 112 -7.27 -7.59 16.58
CA THR A 112 -6.74 -7.11 15.29
C THR A 112 -6.64 -8.24 14.27
N LEU A 113 -6.26 -9.45 14.68
CA LEU A 113 -6.32 -10.62 13.80
C LEU A 113 -7.75 -10.88 13.31
N ALA A 114 -8.74 -10.84 14.20
CA ALA A 114 -10.14 -11.04 13.83
C ALA A 114 -10.65 -9.98 12.84
N PHE A 115 -10.28 -8.71 13.05
CA PHE A 115 -10.54 -7.63 12.09
C PHE A 115 -9.90 -7.90 10.73
N GLY A 116 -8.66 -8.40 10.72
CA GLY A 116 -7.98 -8.88 9.52
C GLY A 116 -8.80 -9.89 8.73
N TYR A 117 -9.29 -10.92 9.42
CA TYR A 117 -10.11 -11.97 8.82
C TYR A 117 -11.47 -11.49 8.34
N ILE A 118 -12.10 -10.52 9.02
CA ILE A 118 -13.35 -9.92 8.55
C ILE A 118 -13.13 -9.25 7.20
N VAL A 119 -12.09 -8.42 7.07
CA VAL A 119 -11.80 -7.72 5.81
C VAL A 119 -11.45 -8.72 4.73
N TRP A 120 -10.59 -9.70 5.01
CA TRP A 120 -10.28 -10.78 4.08
C TRP A 120 -11.56 -11.52 3.63
N GLY A 121 -12.41 -11.91 4.56
CA GLY A 121 -13.66 -12.63 4.27
C GLY A 121 -14.64 -11.81 3.44
N VAL A 122 -14.74 -10.50 3.69
CA VAL A 122 -15.55 -9.58 2.86
C VAL A 122 -14.95 -9.48 1.46
N THR A 123 -13.64 -9.25 1.33
CA THR A 123 -12.99 -9.15 0.02
C THR A 123 -13.08 -10.44 -0.78
N TYR A 124 -13.06 -11.59 -0.12
CA TYR A 124 -13.14 -12.90 -0.77
C TYR A 124 -14.57 -13.24 -1.19
N ARG A 125 -15.54 -13.10 -0.27
CA ARG A 125 -16.92 -13.54 -0.48
C ARG A 125 -17.75 -12.55 -1.29
N TRP A 126 -17.44 -11.26 -1.23
CA TRP A 126 -18.17 -10.23 -1.97
C TRP A 126 -17.66 -10.09 -3.40
N ALA A 127 -17.64 -11.22 -4.13
CA ALA A 127 -17.02 -11.32 -5.44
C ALA A 127 -17.62 -10.35 -6.48
N SER A 128 -18.91 -10.02 -6.38
CA SER A 128 -19.55 -9.03 -7.27
C SER A 128 -18.91 -7.63 -7.14
N PHE A 129 -18.41 -7.27 -5.97
CA PHE A 129 -17.81 -5.96 -5.72
C PHE A 129 -16.29 -5.98 -5.89
N THR A 130 -15.59 -6.96 -5.34
CA THR A 130 -14.11 -7.00 -5.31
C THR A 130 -13.49 -7.86 -6.41
N GLY A 131 -14.28 -8.71 -7.06
CA GLY A 131 -13.78 -9.74 -7.98
C GLY A 131 -13.42 -11.07 -7.28
N GLY A 132 -13.52 -11.15 -5.95
CA GLY A 132 -13.24 -12.38 -5.19
C GLY A 132 -11.81 -12.87 -5.42
N ASP A 133 -11.67 -14.15 -5.79
CA ASP A 133 -10.39 -14.77 -6.15
C ASP A 133 -9.64 -14.06 -7.29
N ASN A 134 -10.36 -13.46 -8.24
CA ASN A 134 -9.74 -12.81 -9.41
C ASN A 134 -9.23 -11.39 -9.10
N GLY A 135 -9.75 -10.77 -8.03
CA GLY A 135 -9.49 -9.37 -7.72
C GLY A 135 -9.92 -8.41 -8.82
N VAL A 136 -9.35 -7.20 -8.79
CA VAL A 136 -9.55 -6.17 -9.82
C VAL A 136 -8.31 -6.13 -10.71
N THR A 137 -8.48 -6.50 -11.98
CA THR A 137 -7.41 -6.56 -12.98
C THR A 137 -7.43 -5.34 -13.91
N ASN A 138 -6.37 -5.19 -14.71
CA ASN A 138 -6.23 -4.11 -15.70
C ASN A 138 -6.33 -2.69 -15.10
N VAL A 139 -5.77 -2.50 -13.91
CA VAL A 139 -5.63 -1.15 -13.33
C VAL A 139 -4.63 -0.38 -14.19
N PRO A 140 -5.03 0.76 -14.80
CA PRO A 140 -4.15 1.54 -15.65
C PRO A 140 -3.01 2.17 -14.85
N LEU A 141 -1.92 2.52 -15.53
CA LEU A 141 -0.84 3.29 -14.91
C LEU A 141 -1.35 4.64 -14.39
N PRO A 142 -0.75 5.16 -13.31
CA PRO A 142 -1.24 6.37 -12.68
C PRO A 142 -1.12 7.61 -13.58
N SER A 143 -2.13 8.46 -13.55
CA SER A 143 -2.14 9.74 -14.26
C SER A 143 -2.67 10.88 -13.38
N ILE A 144 -1.97 12.02 -13.37
CA ILE A 144 -2.34 13.21 -12.60
C ILE A 144 -2.45 14.39 -13.57
N GLY A 145 -3.66 14.66 -14.05
CA GLY A 145 -3.91 15.71 -15.04
C GLY A 145 -3.10 15.48 -16.33
N PRO A 146 -2.27 16.43 -16.80
CA PRO A 146 -1.46 16.26 -18.00
C PRO A 146 -0.28 15.28 -17.81
N TRP A 147 0.08 14.94 -16.57
CA TRP A 147 1.19 14.04 -16.27
C TRP A 147 0.74 12.59 -16.38
N HIS A 148 1.15 11.92 -17.46
CA HIS A 148 0.83 10.52 -17.72
C HIS A 148 2.07 9.65 -17.49
N VAL A 149 1.94 8.65 -16.63
CA VAL A 149 2.97 7.63 -16.44
C VAL A 149 2.79 6.60 -17.55
N ASN A 150 3.56 6.75 -18.62
CA ASN A 150 3.43 5.90 -19.82
C ASN A 150 4.34 4.67 -19.78
N ASP A 151 5.44 4.74 -19.02
CA ASP A 151 6.48 3.72 -19.00
C ASP A 151 6.73 3.19 -17.59
N VAL A 152 7.21 1.94 -17.50
CA VAL A 152 7.58 1.27 -16.24
C VAL A 152 8.67 2.05 -15.51
N THR A 153 9.57 2.72 -16.24
CA THR A 153 10.62 3.60 -15.67
C THR A 153 10.03 4.80 -14.96
N SER A 154 9.06 5.47 -15.58
CA SER A 154 8.38 6.60 -14.96
C SER A 154 7.58 6.15 -13.73
N TYR A 155 6.97 4.96 -13.78
CA TYR A 155 6.26 4.40 -12.62
C TYR A 155 7.21 4.06 -11.47
N TYR A 156 8.39 3.51 -11.78
CA TYR A 156 9.43 3.23 -10.79
C TYR A 156 9.83 4.48 -10.00
N TYR A 157 10.06 5.62 -10.67
CA TYR A 157 10.41 6.86 -9.99
C TYR A 157 9.26 7.41 -9.14
N VAL A 158 8.00 7.21 -9.55
CA VAL A 158 6.84 7.58 -8.71
C VAL A 158 6.77 6.74 -7.45
N VAL A 159 7.13 5.46 -7.50
CA VAL A 159 7.16 4.57 -6.32
C VAL A 159 8.37 4.86 -5.41
N LEU A 160 9.46 5.40 -5.97
CA LEU A 160 10.66 5.76 -5.23
C LEU A 160 10.52 7.00 -4.34
N ILE A 161 9.59 7.89 -4.68
CA ILE A 161 9.31 9.13 -3.96
C ILE A 161 8.24 8.88 -2.89
#